data_AF-A0A427B0R5-F1
#
_entry.id   AF-A0A427B0R5-F1
#
_cell.length_a   1.000
_cell.length_b   1.000
_cell.length_c   1.000
_cell.angle_alpha   90.00
_cell.angle_beta   90.00
_cell.angle_gamma   90.00
#
_symmetry.space_group_name_H-M   'P 1'
#
loop_
_entity.id
_entity.type
_entity.pdbx_description
1 polymer ?
#
loop_
_entity_poly.entity_id
_entity_poly.type
_entity_poly.pdbx_seq_one_letter_code
_entity_poly.pdbx_strand_id
1 'polypeptide(L)'
;MVELLFEDIFTLTRLDPDGKKFDKGMIHSFTIFEYVMHGKLYKISEEASGGPNVKVELYASFGGLLMMLKGDPSNAAQFELDQRLFLLMRKV
;
A
#
# COMPACT_ATOMS: atom_id res chain seq x y z
N MET A 1 14.48 -5.50 -16.30
CA MET A 1 14.48 -4.12 -15.78
C MET A 1 13.43 -4.10 -14.68
N VAL A 2 13.77 -3.66 -13.45
CA VAL A 2 12.81 -3.57 -12.34
C VAL A 2 12.21 -2.18 -12.41
N GLU A 3 10.89 -2.09 -12.54
CA GLU A 3 10.17 -0.82 -12.59
C GLU A 3 9.67 -0.48 -11.19
N LEU A 4 10.06 0.69 -10.69
CA LEU A 4 9.58 1.22 -9.42
C LEU A 4 8.22 1.87 -9.67
N LEU A 5 7.16 1.28 -9.10
CA LEU A 5 5.80 1.78 -9.29
C LEU A 5 5.52 3.05 -8.50
N PHE A 6 6.07 3.15 -7.28
CA PHE A 6 5.79 4.25 -6.36
C PHE A 6 6.84 4.31 -5.25
N GLU A 7 7.25 5.53 -4.88
CA GLU A 7 8.12 5.82 -3.74
C GLU A 7 7.64 7.11 -3.06
N ASP A 8 7.48 7.06 -1.73
CA ASP A 8 7.08 8.21 -0.93
C ASP A 8 7.46 8.02 0.55
N ILE A 9 7.40 9.10 1.32
CA ILE A 9 7.64 9.12 2.76
C ILE A 9 6.31 9.23 3.50
N PHE A 10 6.01 8.25 4.34
CA PHE A 10 4.79 8.21 5.12
C PHE A 10 5.01 8.63 6.58
N THR A 11 4.12 9.45 7.12
CA THR A 11 4.07 9.76 8.56
C THR A 11 3.01 8.90 9.24
N LEU A 12 3.38 8.21 10.32
CA LEU A 12 2.43 7.43 11.12
C LEU A 12 1.50 8.38 11.91
N THR A 13 0.21 8.36 11.59
CA THR A 13 -0.79 9.22 12.26
C THR A 13 -1.52 8.52 13.39
N ARG A 14 -1.81 7.21 13.26
CA ARG A 14 -2.49 6.39 14.26
C ARG A 14 -2.00 4.94 14.21
N LEU A 15 -1.98 4.30 15.36
CA LEU A 15 -1.73 2.87 15.53
C LEU A 15 -2.91 2.27 16.32
N ASP A 16 -3.42 1.13 15.87
CA ASP A 16 -4.53 0.38 16.49
C ASP A 16 -5.78 1.23 16.83
N PRO A 17 -6.42 1.89 15.83
CA PRO A 17 -7.58 2.75 16.09
C PRO A 17 -8.77 2.01 16.73
N ASP A 18 -8.95 0.72 16.41
CA ASP A 18 -10.03 -0.12 16.96
C ASP A 18 -9.65 -0.81 18.29
N GLY A 19 -8.43 -0.56 18.81
CA GLY A 19 -7.92 -1.17 20.04
C GLY A 19 -7.64 -2.68 19.97
N LYS A 20 -7.83 -3.31 18.80
CA LYS A 20 -7.50 -4.72 18.56
C LYS A 20 -6.00 -4.87 18.33
N LYS A 21 -5.35 -5.65 19.20
CA LYS A 21 -3.94 -6.00 19.05
C LYS A 21 -3.83 -7.40 18.45
N PHE A 22 -2.94 -7.54 17.49
CA PHE A 22 -2.58 -8.82 16.89
C PHE A 22 -1.11 -9.10 17.19
N ASP A 23 -0.78 -10.34 17.52
CA ASP A 23 0.61 -10.74 17.73
C ASP A 23 1.39 -10.60 16.42
N LYS A 24 2.61 -10.07 16.53
CA LYS A 24 3.46 -9.75 15.38
C LYS A 24 3.97 -11.04 14.74
N GLY A 25 3.66 -11.25 13.47
CA GLY A 25 4.28 -12.32 12.67
C GLY A 25 5.78 -12.06 12.46
N MET A 26 6.57 -13.13 12.25
CA MET A 26 8.00 -12.99 11.91
C MET A 26 8.16 -12.42 10.50
N ILE A 27 8.76 -11.24 10.39
CA ILE A 27 9.26 -10.69 9.12
C ILE A 27 10.77 -10.89 9.09
N HIS A 28 11.28 -11.58 8.06
CA HIS A 28 12.72 -11.71 7.84
C HIS A 28 13.23 -10.44 7.13
N SER A 29 14.15 -9.74 7.78
CA SER A 29 14.84 -8.57 7.20
C SER A 29 16.08 -9.05 6.44
N PHE A 30 16.07 -8.85 5.13
CA PHE A 30 17.23 -9.02 4.25
C PHE A 30 17.13 -7.93 3.19
N THR A 31 17.81 -6.79 3.38
CA THR A 31 18.22 -5.75 2.40
C THR A 31 18.36 -4.38 3.10
N ILE A 32 18.66 -3.31 2.34
CA ILE A 32 18.57 -1.90 2.75
C ILE A 32 17.16 -1.45 3.22
N PHE A 33 16.16 -2.34 3.07
CA PHE A 33 14.80 -2.16 3.54
C PHE A 33 14.57 -3.05 4.76
N GLU A 34 14.02 -2.47 5.83
CA GLU A 34 13.77 -3.17 7.09
C GLU A 34 12.55 -4.08 7.01
N TYR A 35 11.68 -3.83 6.02
CA TYR A 35 10.42 -4.53 5.87
C TYR A 35 10.10 -4.74 4.38
N VAL A 36 9.87 -5.99 4.00
CA VAL A 36 9.50 -6.39 2.63
C VAL A 36 8.29 -7.31 2.68
N MET A 37 7.29 -7.04 1.86
CA MET A 37 6.15 -7.93 1.63
C MET A 37 5.90 -8.15 0.15
N HIS A 38 5.47 -9.35 -0.21
CA HIS A 38 4.94 -9.67 -1.53
C HIS A 38 3.42 -9.81 -1.45
N GLY A 39 2.71 -9.13 -2.34
CA GLY A 39 1.26 -9.07 -2.31
C GLY A 39 0.65 -8.90 -3.69
N LYS A 40 -0.65 -8.66 -3.71
CA LYS A 40 -1.45 -8.50 -4.92
C LYS A 40 -2.40 -7.32 -4.77
N LEU A 41 -2.49 -6.48 -5.80
CA LEU A 41 -3.57 -5.50 -5.92
C LEU A 41 -4.86 -6.22 -6.31
N TYR A 42 -5.88 -6.14 -5.48
CA TYR A 42 -7.12 -6.91 -5.69
C TYR A 42 -8.34 -6.03 -5.96
N LYS A 43 -8.23 -4.72 -5.73
CA LYS A 43 -9.32 -3.77 -6.02
C LYS A 43 -8.76 -2.38 -6.29
N ILE A 44 -9.31 -1.73 -7.30
CA ILE A 44 -9.13 -0.32 -7.62
C ILE A 44 -10.52 0.32 -7.54
N SER A 45 -10.66 1.43 -6.83
CA SER A 45 -11.92 2.16 -6.70
C SER A 45 -11.68 3.63 -6.99
N GLU A 46 -12.52 4.21 -7.83
CA GLU A 46 -12.55 5.65 -8.03
C GLU A 46 -13.63 6.22 -7.11
N GLU A 47 -13.28 7.17 -6.25
CA GLU A 47 -14.25 7.85 -5.41
C GLU A 47 -15.03 8.82 -6.31
N ALA A 48 -16.21 8.39 -6.77
CA ALA A 48 -17.14 9.15 -7.61
C ALA A 48 -17.81 10.30 -6.84
N SER A 49 -17.03 11.09 -6.12
CA SER A 49 -17.45 12.39 -5.62
C SER A 49 -17.41 13.35 -6.81
N GLY A 50 -18.59 13.71 -7.34
CA GLY A 50 -18.79 14.52 -8.55
C GLY A 50 -18.31 15.98 -8.48
N GLY A 51 -17.23 16.24 -7.75
CA GLY A 51 -16.50 17.51 -7.70
C GLY A 51 -15.11 17.39 -8.33
N PRO A 52 -14.36 18.51 -8.42
CA PRO A 52 -13.06 18.59 -9.10
C PRO A 52 -11.91 17.82 -8.41
N ASN A 53 -12.18 17.00 -7.39
CA ASN A 53 -11.19 16.42 -6.49
C ASN A 53 -11.34 14.90 -6.39
N VAL A 54 -11.46 14.23 -7.54
CA VAL A 54 -11.58 12.77 -7.65
C VAL A 54 -10.33 12.11 -7.07
N LYS A 55 -10.51 11.25 -6.08
CA LYS A 55 -9.44 10.44 -5.48
C LYS A 55 -9.59 8.98 -5.90
N VAL A 56 -8.46 8.32 -6.08
CA VAL A 56 -8.41 6.88 -6.35
C VAL A 56 -7.99 6.15 -5.08
N GLU A 57 -8.62 5.02 -4.83
CA GLU A 57 -8.32 4.09 -3.75
C GLU A 57 -7.82 2.77 -4.33
N LEU A 58 -6.61 2.40 -3.94
CA LEU A 58 -5.93 1.17 -4.32
C LEU A 58 -5.92 0.23 -3.12
N TYR A 59 -6.39 -1.01 -3.32
CA TYR A 59 -6.47 -2.02 -2.28
C TYR A 59 -5.54 -3.19 -2.60
N ALA A 60 -4.56 -3.41 -1.72
CA ALA A 60 -3.59 -4.49 -1.83
C ALA A 60 -3.69 -5.47 -0.66
N SER A 61 -3.37 -6.73 -0.91
CA SER A 61 -3.32 -7.79 0.09
C SER A 61 -1.95 -8.47 0.09
N PHE A 62 -1.35 -8.58 1.27
CA PHE A 62 -0.05 -9.20 1.51
C PHE A 62 -0.24 -10.41 2.41
N GLY A 63 -0.73 -11.52 1.84
CA GLY A 63 -0.94 -12.78 2.59
C GLY A 63 -1.99 -12.69 3.70
N GLY A 64 -3.02 -11.85 3.52
CA GLY A 64 -4.07 -11.61 4.52
C GLY A 64 -3.95 -10.28 5.24
N LEU A 65 -2.81 -9.60 5.14
CA LEU A 65 -2.65 -8.21 5.59
C LEU A 65 -3.19 -7.26 4.50
N LEU A 66 -4.24 -6.52 4.82
CA LEU A 66 -4.89 -5.60 3.89
C LEU A 66 -4.26 -4.19 3.99
N MET A 67 -4.09 -3.55 2.84
CA MET A 67 -3.59 -2.18 2.71
C MET A 67 -4.53 -1.40 1.78
N MET A 68 -4.82 -0.15 2.14
CA MET A 68 -5.54 0.81 1.30
C MET A 68 -4.67 2.05 1.13
N LEU A 69 -4.41 2.42 -0.13
CA LEU A 69 -3.71 3.64 -0.51
C LEU A 69 -4.71 4.55 -1.23
N LYS A 70 -4.88 5.78 -0.72
CA LYS A 70 -5.77 6.79 -1.30
C LYS A 70 -4.96 8.00 -1.74
N GLY A 71 -5.16 8.45 -2.98
CA GLY A 71 -4.40 9.56 -3.53
C GLY A 71 -4.96 10.05 -4.87
N ASP A 72 -4.16 10.88 -5.53
CA ASP A 72 -4.52 11.44 -6.83
C ASP A 72 -4.47 10.38 -7.94
N PRO A 73 -5.35 10.46 -8.96
CA PRO A 73 -5.38 9.50 -10.07
C PRO A 73 -4.05 9.36 -10.82
N SER A 74 -3.24 10.42 -10.85
CA SER A 74 -1.91 10.40 -11.51
C SER A 74 -0.97 9.35 -10.92
N ASN A 75 -1.05 9.09 -9.61
CA ASN A 75 -0.24 8.08 -8.94
C ASN A 75 -0.80 6.66 -9.15
N ALA A 76 -2.10 6.56 -9.45
CA ALA A 76 -2.76 5.29 -9.71
C ALA A 76 -2.56 4.79 -11.17
N ALA A 77 -2.09 5.65 -12.07
CA ALA A 77 -1.99 5.35 -13.50
C ALA A 77 -1.05 4.16 -13.83
N GLN A 78 -0.10 3.84 -12.95
CA GLN A 78 0.86 2.74 -13.13
C GLN A 78 0.41 1.42 -12.48
N PHE A 79 -0.74 1.42 -11.80
CA PHE A 79 -1.26 0.26 -11.09
C PHE A 79 -2.33 -0.46 -11.91
N GLU A 80 -2.18 -1.78 -12.02
CA GLU A 80 -3.13 -2.63 -12.71
C GLU A 80 -3.82 -3.59 -11.75
N LEU A 81 -5.10 -3.87 -12.00
CA LEU A 81 -5.83 -4.87 -11.23
C LEU A 81 -5.14 -6.24 -11.36
N ASP A 82 -5.12 -7.00 -10.28
CA ASP A 82 -4.46 -8.31 -10.18
C ASP A 82 -2.93 -8.30 -10.28
N GLN A 83 -2.30 -7.12 -10.37
CA GLN A 83 -0.85 -6.98 -10.39
C GLN A 83 -0.22 -7.49 -9.08
N ARG A 84 0.88 -8.23 -9.23
CA ARG A 84 1.72 -8.66 -8.10
C ARG A 84 2.71 -7.56 -7.77
N LEU A 85 2.80 -7.22 -6.48
CA LEU A 85 3.54 -6.06 -6.00
C LEU A 85 4.50 -6.49 -4.89
N PHE A 86 5.62 -5.79 -4.80
CA PHE A 86 6.49 -5.83 -3.62
C PHE A 86 6.36 -4.50 -2.88
N LEU A 87 6.01 -4.57 -1.59
CA LEU A 87 6.07 -3.41 -0.69
C LEU A 87 7.42 -3.43 0.02
N LEU A 88 8.20 -2.37 -0.16
CA LEU A 88 9.49 -2.17 0.51
C LEU A 88 9.38 -0.94 1.40
N MET A 89 9.70 -1.09 2.68
CA MET A 89 9.72 0.00 3.64
C MET A 89 11.01 -0.01 4.44
N ARG A 90 11.49 1.21 4.74
CA ARG A 90 12.57 1.46 5.69
C ARG A 90 12.18 2.66 6.55
N LYS A 91 12.58 2.64 7.82
CA LYS A 91 12.47 3.83 8.66
C LYS A 91 13.48 4.89 8.21
N VAL A 92 13.04 6.15 8.18
CA VAL A 92 13.85 7.35 7.93
C VAL A 92 14.06 8.09 9.24
#